data_AF-A0A9Q4MV07-F1
#
_entry.id   AF-A0A9Q4MV07-F1
#
_cell.length_a   1.000
_cell.length_b   1.000
_cell.length_c   1.000
_cell.angle_alpha   90.00
_cell.angle_beta   90.00
_cell.angle_gamma   90.00
#
_symmetry.space_group_name_H-M   'P 1'
#
loop_
_entity.id
_entity.type
_entity.pdbx_description
1 polymer ?
#
loop_
_entity_poly.entity_id
_entity_poly.type
_entity_poly.pdbx_seq_one_letter_code
_entity_poly.pdbx_strand_id
1 'polypeptide(L)'
;MTNNTIKHLGIVENIQGSHLSVRIVQTSACAACSAKGHCSSADSKDKIIDIIDTAASSYQVGEKVMVVGETSMGMMAVVLAFVLPFVLLIFSLFLLMAWIENE
;
A
#
# COMPACT_ATOMS: atom_id res chain seq x y z
N MET A 1 6.26 -0.88 22.44
CA MET A 1 4.95 -0.46 21.91
C MET A 1 5.10 -0.09 20.45
N THR A 2 5.01 -1.05 19.54
CA THR A 2 5.07 -0.79 18.09
C THR A 2 3.65 -0.87 17.56
N ASN A 3 2.97 0.26 17.48
CA ASN A 3 1.68 0.31 16.79
C ASN A 3 2.00 0.14 15.31
N ASN A 4 1.93 -1.09 14.79
CA ASN A 4 2.28 -1.47 13.41
C ASN A 4 1.29 -0.93 12.36
N THR A 5 0.52 0.09 12.72
CA THR A 5 -0.47 0.74 11.86
C THR A 5 0.00 2.14 11.49
N ILE A 6 -0.05 2.43 10.19
CA ILE A 6 0.22 3.73 9.61
C ILE A 6 -1.12 4.41 9.41
N LYS A 7 -1.29 5.60 9.99
CA LYS A 7 -2.53 6.37 9.93
C LYS A 7 -2.33 7.65 9.13
N HIS A 8 -3.20 7.91 8.18
CA HIS A 8 -3.19 9.12 7.37
C HIS A 8 -4.58 9.75 7.32
N LEU A 9 -4.65 11.06 7.49
CA LEU A 9 -5.88 11.81 7.25
C LEU A 9 -6.04 12.01 5.74
N GLY A 10 -7.25 11.78 5.24
CA GLY A 10 -7.59 11.96 3.84
C GLY A 10 -9.00 12.51 3.67
N ILE A 11 -9.33 12.88 2.43
CA ILE A 11 -10.64 13.36 2.02
C ILE A 11 -11.17 12.41 0.95
N VAL A 12 -12.40 11.94 1.10
CA VAL A 12 -13.05 11.10 0.08
C VAL A 12 -13.26 11.92 -1.19
N GLU A 13 -12.65 11.49 -2.30
CA GLU A 13 -12.71 12.18 -3.58
C GLU A 13 -13.76 11.56 -4.51
N ASN A 14 -13.91 10.23 -4.49
CA ASN A 14 -14.88 9.50 -5.29
C ASN A 14 -15.34 8.22 -4.59
N ILE A 15 -16.58 7.82 -4.86
CA ILE A 15 -17.16 6.55 -4.40
C ILE A 15 -17.80 5.87 -5.62
N GLN A 16 -17.31 4.67 -5.97
CA GLN A 16 -17.85 3.84 -7.05
C GLN A 16 -18.24 2.47 -6.49
N GLY A 17 -19.51 2.31 -6.12
CA GLY A 17 -19.99 1.06 -5.52
C GLY A 17 -19.25 0.78 -4.21
N SER A 18 -18.41 -0.26 -4.18
CA SER A 18 -17.55 -0.64 -3.05
C SER A 18 -16.15 0.00 -3.06
N HIS A 19 -15.80 0.75 -4.10
CA HIS A 19 -14.51 1.41 -4.23
C HIS A 19 -14.58 2.84 -3.74
N LEU A 20 -13.73 3.20 -2.78
CA LEU A 20 -13.53 4.57 -2.33
C LEU A 20 -12.16 5.06 -2.77
N SER A 21 -12.10 6.22 -3.42
CA SER A 21 -10.85 6.91 -3.69
C SER A 21 -10.70 8.02 -2.66
N VAL A 22 -9.67 7.89 -1.82
CA VAL A 22 -9.38 8.84 -0.74
C VAL A 22 -8.09 9.59 -1.06
N ARG A 23 -8.18 10.91 -1.14
CA ARG A 23 -7.02 11.78 -1.35
C ARG A 23 -6.39 12.14 -0.01
N ILE A 24 -5.15 11.71 0.20
CA ILE A 24 -4.35 12.10 1.35
C ILE A 24 -3.62 13.39 1.01
N VAL A 25 -3.97 14.46 1.73
CA VAL A 25 -3.28 15.74 1.65
C VAL A 25 -2.07 15.67 2.58
N GLN A 26 -0.95 15.20 2.04
CA GLN A 26 0.29 15.08 2.80
C GLN A 26 1.05 16.41 2.73
N THR A 27 0.60 17.43 3.48
CA THR A 27 1.35 18.68 3.59
C THR A 27 2.57 18.44 4.48
N SER A 28 3.75 18.33 3.88
CA SER A 28 4.99 18.30 4.65
C SER A 28 5.25 19.69 5.26
N ALA A 29 5.82 19.74 6.47
CA ALA A 29 6.28 21.00 7.06
C ALA A 29 7.32 21.71 6.15
N CYS A 30 7.99 20.94 5.29
CA CYS A 30 8.93 21.41 4.28
C CYS A 30 8.26 22.14 3.10
N ALA A 31 6.97 21.94 2.85
CA ALA A 31 6.26 22.60 1.75
C ALA A 31 6.23 24.13 1.90
N ALA A 32 6.22 24.63 3.14
CA ALA A 32 6.25 26.06 3.47
C ALA A 32 7.65 26.61 3.83
N CYS A 33 8.69 25.77 3.81
CA CYS A 33 10.04 26.17 4.22
C CYS A 33 10.84 26.78 3.05
N SER A 34 11.73 27.74 3.35
CA SER A 34 12.60 28.38 2.34
C SER A 34 13.52 27.39 1.60
N ALA A 35 13.89 26.29 2.23
CA ALA A 35 14.76 25.26 1.64
C ALA A 35 14.01 24.22 0.79
N LYS A 36 12.72 24.45 0.47
CA LYS A 36 11.87 23.49 -0.28
C LYS A 36 12.47 23.02 -1.60
N GLY A 37 13.23 23.87 -2.30
CA GLY A 37 13.88 23.51 -3.57
C GLY A 37 15.01 22.48 -3.45
N HIS A 38 15.52 22.26 -2.23
CA HIS A 38 16.62 21.32 -1.95
C HIS A 38 16.19 20.16 -1.04
N CYS A 39 14.94 20.15 -0.58
CA CYS A 39 14.43 19.12 0.31
C CYS A 39 13.61 18.11 -0.49
N SER A 40 14.09 16.87 -0.60
CA SER A 40 13.36 15.78 -1.26
C SER A 40 11.98 15.50 -0.62
N SER A 41 11.76 15.95 0.62
CA SER A 41 10.49 15.84 1.35
C SER A 41 9.58 17.06 1.21
N ALA A 42 9.95 18.06 0.40
CA ALA A 42 9.09 19.22 0.11
C ALA A 42 7.98 18.92 -0.92
N ASP A 43 8.00 17.75 -1.54
CA ASP A 43 6.97 17.31 -2.48
C ASP A 43 5.65 17.10 -1.74
N SER A 44 4.74 18.07 -1.83
CA SER A 44 3.35 17.98 -1.37
C SER A 44 2.48 17.47 -2.52
N LYS A 45 2.72 16.25 -2.95
CA LYS A 45 1.91 15.61 -4.00
C LYS A 45 0.73 14.92 -3.35
N ASP A 46 -0.47 15.27 -3.80
CA ASP A 46 -1.68 14.59 -3.38
C ASP A 46 -1.60 13.12 -3.79
N LYS A 47 -1.72 12.23 -2.80
CA LYS A 47 -1.73 10.79 -3.03
C LYS A 47 -3.15 10.29 -2.93
N ILE A 48 -3.65 9.69 -4.01
CA ILE A 48 -4.95 9.02 -4.02
C ILE A 48 -4.73 7.56 -3.59
N ILE A 49 -5.50 7.12 -2.60
CA ILE A 49 -5.54 5.73 -2.15
C ILE A 49 -6.91 5.15 -2.48
N ASP A 50 -6.93 4.08 -3.25
CA ASP A 50 -8.13 3.30 -3.50
C ASP A 50 -8.33 2.27 -2.39
N ILE A 51 -9.53 2.25 -1.82
CA ILE A 51 -9.93 1.42 -0.70
C ILE A 51 -11.16 0.64 -1.14
N ILE A 52 -11.16 -0.67 -0.91
CA ILE A 52 -12.33 -1.50 -1.11
C ILE A 52 -12.98 -1.71 0.25
N ASP A 53 -14.19 -1.19 0.43
CA ASP A 53 -14.97 -1.34 1.65
C ASP A 53 -16.40 -1.74 1.30
N THR A 54 -16.92 -2.76 1.98
CA THR A 54 -18.32 -3.19 1.82
C THR A 54 -19.29 -2.18 2.41
N ALA A 55 -18.81 -1.32 3.32
CA ALA A 55 -19.56 -0.20 3.89
C ALA A 55 -19.33 1.12 3.13
N ALA A 56 -18.85 1.09 1.87
CA ALA A 56 -18.59 2.29 1.08
C ALA A 56 -19.78 3.27 0.99
N SER A 57 -21.01 2.77 1.05
CA SER A 57 -22.24 3.57 1.05
C SER A 57 -22.45 4.42 2.31
N SER A 58 -21.68 4.18 3.38
CA SER A 58 -21.73 4.95 4.62
C SER A 58 -20.92 6.26 4.57
N TYR A 59 -20.06 6.42 3.55
CA TYR A 59 -19.22 7.60 3.38
C TYR A 59 -19.79 8.57 2.36
N GLN A 60 -19.37 9.84 2.45
CA GLN A 60 -19.76 10.89 1.50
C GLN A 60 -18.54 11.53 0.84
N VAL A 61 -18.68 11.93 -0.43
CA VAL A 61 -17.63 12.70 -1.13
C VAL A 61 -17.40 14.02 -0.39
N GLY A 62 -16.13 14.35 -0.14
CA GLY A 62 -15.70 15.50 0.66
C GLY A 62 -15.55 15.21 2.16
N GLU A 63 -15.92 14.02 2.62
CA GLU A 63 -15.77 13.61 4.02
C GLU A 63 -14.29 13.43 4.41
N LYS A 64 -13.93 13.90 5.61
CA LYS A 64 -12.60 13.69 6.18
C LYS A 64 -12.55 12.33 6.87
N VAL A 65 -11.72 11.44 6.36
CA VAL A 65 -11.59 10.07 6.85
C VAL A 65 -10.16 9.78 7.30
N MET A 66 -10.00 8.81 8.20
CA MET A 66 -8.70 8.31 8.61
C MET A 66 -8.41 6.98 7.94
N VAL A 67 -7.44 6.98 7.03
CA VAL A 67 -6.95 5.77 6.38
C VAL A 67 -5.94 5.09 7.29
N VAL A 68 -6.16 3.82 7.61
CA VAL A 68 -5.27 3.02 8.45
C VAL A 68 -4.74 1.86 7.63
N GLY A 69 -3.42 1.79 7.44
CA GLY A 69 -2.73 0.70 6.77
C GLY A 69 -1.87 -0.09 7.75
N GLU A 70 -1.89 -1.42 7.67
CA GLU A 70 -1.02 -2.24 8.50
C GLU A 70 0.30 -2.51 7.79
N THR A 71 1.42 -2.31 8.50
CA THR A 71 2.78 -2.56 7.96
C THR A 71 3.00 -4.01 7.51
N SER A 72 2.26 -4.96 8.09
CA SER A 72 2.28 -6.37 7.72
C SER A 72 1.80 -6.63 6.29
N MET A 73 0.94 -5.76 5.73
CA MET A 73 0.45 -5.89 4.34
C MET A 73 1.61 -5.81 3.34
N GLY A 74 2.58 -4.92 3.58
CA GLY A 74 3.78 -4.81 2.74
C GLY A 74 4.64 -6.07 2.80
N MET A 75 4.83 -6.63 4.00
CA MET A 75 5.60 -7.86 4.19
C MET A 75 4.94 -9.06 3.51
N MET A 76 3.62 -9.19 3.61
CA MET A 76 2.86 -10.24 2.93
C MET A 76 3.00 -10.14 1.40
N ALA A 77 2.95 -8.94 0.85
CA ALA A 77 3.15 -8.72 -0.59
C ALA A 77 4.55 -9.18 -1.05
N VAL A 78 5.60 -8.89 -0.28
CA VAL A 78 6.97 -9.36 -0.57
C VAL A 78 7.06 -10.89 -0.54
N VAL A 79 6.43 -11.53 0.45
CA VAL A 79 6.39 -13.01 0.54
C VAL A 79 5.72 -13.60 -0.70
N LEU A 80 4.59 -13.06 -1.12
CA LEU A 80 3.86 -13.54 -2.30
C LEU A 80 4.63 -13.29 -3.60
N ALA A 81 5.29 -12.14 -3.73
CA ALA A 81 5.97 -11.75 -4.97
C ALA A 81 7.36 -12.40 -5.14
N PHE A 82 8.06 -12.72 -4.04
CA PHE A 82 9.44 -13.20 -4.12
C PHE A 82 9.63 -14.59 -3.49
N VAL A 83 9.15 -14.79 -2.26
CA VAL A 83 9.41 -16.04 -1.52
C VAL A 83 8.66 -17.21 -2.16
N LEU A 84 7.38 -17.03 -2.50
CA LEU A 84 6.58 -18.08 -3.12
C LEU A 84 7.15 -18.52 -4.48
N PRO A 85 7.46 -17.61 -5.43
CA PRO A 85 8.10 -17.99 -6.69
C PRO A 85 9.46 -18.68 -6.49
N PHE A 86 10.27 -18.19 -5.55
CA PHE A 86 11.57 -18.79 -5.25
C PHE A 86 11.45 -20.23 -4.76
N VAL A 87 10.52 -20.50 -3.85
CA VAL A 87 10.24 -21.87 -3.36
C VAL A 87 9.75 -22.76 -4.50
N LEU A 88 8.86 -22.27 -5.37
CA LEU A 88 8.39 -23.03 -6.53
C LEU A 88 9.52 -23.40 -7.49
N LEU A 89 10.47 -22.50 -7.73
CA LEU A 89 11.63 -22.77 -8.58
C LEU A 89 12.57 -23.81 -7.97
N ILE A 90 12.84 -23.72 -6.67
CA ILE A 90 13.67 -24.71 -5.98
C ILE A 90 12.99 -26.08 -5.99
N PHE A 91 11.68 -26.12 -5.70
CA PHE A 91 10.93 -27.36 -5.66
C PHE A 91 10.85 -28.02 -7.04
N SER A 92 10.60 -27.25 -8.10
CA SER A 92 10.59 -27.79 -9.46
C SER A 92 11.96 -28.30 -9.90
N LEU A 93 13.04 -27.62 -9.51
CA LEU A 93 14.40 -28.08 -9.77
C LEU A 93 14.67 -29.46 -9.15
N PHE A 94 14.34 -29.64 -7.86
CA PHE A 94 14.53 -30.93 -7.19
C PHE A 94 13.64 -32.03 -7.76
N LEU A 95 12.38 -31.71 -8.09
CA LEU A 95 11.47 -32.67 -8.73
C LEU A 95 12.01 -33.13 -10.08
N LEU A 96 12.52 -32.20 -10.90
CA LEU A 96 13.11 -32.52 -12.20
C LEU A 96 14.37 -33.39 -12.04
N MET A 97 15.24 -33.09 -11.09
CA MET A 97 16.42 -33.93 -10.84
C MET A 97 16.03 -35.34 -10.40
N ALA A 98 15.07 -35.47 -9.48
CA ALA A 98 14.58 -36.77 -9.03
C ALA A 98 13.91 -37.58 -10.15
N TRP A 99 13.23 -36.91 -11.09
CA TRP A 99 12.66 -37.54 -12.27
C TRP A 99 13.72 -38.03 -13.26
N ILE A 100 14.74 -37.20 -13.56
CA ILE A 100 15.84 -37.56 -14.47
C ILE A 100 16.66 -38.73 -13.93
N GLU A 101 16.89 -38.80 -12.62
CA GLU A 101 17.66 -39.89 -12.00
C GLU A 101 16.90 -41.22 -11.95
N ASN A 102 15.58 -41.19 -12.16
CA ASN A 102 14.72 -42.36 -12.18
C ASN A 102 14.43 -42.88 -13.62
N GLU A 103 15.05 -42.29 -14.64
CA GLU A 103 15.08 -42.77 -16.03
C GLU A 103 16.48 -43.31 -16.39
#